data_AF-A0A945FWE6-F1
#
_entry.id   AF-A0A945FWE6-F1
#
_cell.length_a   1.000
_cell.length_b   1.000
_cell.length_c   1.000
_cell.angle_alpha   90.00
_cell.angle_beta   90.00
_cell.angle_gamma   90.00
#
_symmetry.space_group_name_H-M   'P 1'
#
loop_
_entity.id
_entity.type
_entity.pdbx_description
1 polymer ?
#
loop_
_entity_poly.entity_id
_entity_poly.type
_entity_poly.pdbx_seq_one_letter_code
_entity_poly.pdbx_strand_id
1 'polypeptide(L)' 'MKILFLVFCLLCPPLAMAQDGHREHGAHQHGHASMNIAISGDELQVELLTPAFNLLGFEHKPSTQ' A
#
# COMPACT_ATOMS: atom_id res chain seq x y z
N MET A 1 -20.23 51.67 4.30
CA MET A 1 -20.53 50.31 4.79
C MET A 1 -20.06 49.21 3.84
N LYS A 2 -20.24 49.33 2.51
CA LYS A 2 -19.70 48.38 1.51
C LYS A 2 -18.16 48.26 1.50
N ILE A 3 -17.44 49.37 1.64
CA ILE A 3 -15.96 49.40 1.65
C ILE A 3 -15.39 48.70 2.89
N LEU A 4 -16.09 48.76 4.03
CA LEU A 4 -15.65 48.08 5.27
C LEU A 4 -15.79 46.54 5.16
N PHE A 5 -16.81 46.07 4.43
CA PHE A 5 -17.01 44.65 4.12
C PHE A 5 -15.94 44.11 3.15
N LEU A 6 -15.51 44.93 2.20
CA LEU A 6 -14.48 44.57 1.21
C LEU A 6 -13.09 44.41 1.86
N VAL A 7 -12.77 45.27 2.84
CA VAL A 7 -11.49 45.21 3.58
C VAL A 7 -11.43 43.99 4.52
N PHE A 8 -12.54 43.62 5.16
CA PHE A 8 -12.61 42.42 6.00
C PHE A 8 -12.42 41.13 5.18
N CYS A 9 -12.92 41.10 3.94
CA CYS A 9 -12.76 39.96 3.03
C CYS A 9 -11.33 39.79 2.50
N LEU A 10 -10.52 40.86 2.48
CA LEU A 10 -9.11 40.82 2.07
C LEU A 10 -8.15 40.42 3.21
N LEU A 11 -8.58 40.51 4.47
CA LEU A 11 -7.76 40.24 5.65
C LEU A 11 -7.87 38.80 6.17
N CYS A 12 -8.72 37.96 5.57
CA CYS A 12 -8.78 36.53 5.84
C CYS A 12 -7.97 35.81 4.75
N PRO A 13 -6.68 35.48 4.98
CA PRO A 13 -6.00 34.58 4.06
C PRO A 13 -6.83 33.30 3.99
N PRO A 14 -7.10 32.72 2.81
CA PRO A 14 -7.62 31.37 2.76
C PRO A 14 -6.59 30.51 3.49
N LEU A 15 -7.00 29.90 4.60
CA LEU A 15 -6.26 28.80 5.19
C LEU A 15 -6.13 27.79 4.04
N ALA A 16 -4.94 27.73 3.44
CA ALA A 16 -4.59 26.71 2.48
C ALA A 16 -4.62 25.40 3.26
N MET A 17 -5.78 24.74 3.24
CA MET A 17 -5.90 23.37 3.68
C MET A 17 -5.11 22.57 2.66
N ALA A 18 -3.84 22.30 2.96
CA ALA A 18 -3.14 21.21 2.33
C ALA A 18 -3.98 19.97 2.61
N GLN A 19 -4.76 19.51 1.61
CA GLN A 19 -5.18 18.13 1.59
C GLN A 19 -3.90 17.33 1.37
N ASP A 20 -3.20 17.02 2.46
CA ASP A 20 -2.38 15.83 2.53
C ASP A 20 -3.34 14.66 2.36
N GLY A 21 -3.72 14.41 1.11
CA GLY A 21 -4.45 13.23 0.72
C GLY A 21 -3.52 12.07 1.03
N HIS A 22 -3.73 11.45 2.19
CA HIS A 22 -3.21 10.12 2.47
C HIS A 22 -3.64 9.25 1.29
N ARG A 23 -2.72 9.06 0.33
CA ARG A 23 -2.88 8.04 -0.69
C ARG A 23 -2.74 6.74 0.07
N GLU A 24 -3.89 6.20 0.49
CA GLU A 24 -4.00 4.83 0.96
C GLU A 24 -3.31 3.96 -0.10
N HIS A 25 -2.17 3.39 0.26
CA HIS A 25 -1.56 2.39 -0.59
C HIS A 25 -2.56 1.23 -0.67
N GLY A 26 -2.93 0.82 -1.90
CA GLY A 26 -3.79 -0.33 -2.08
C GLY A 26 -3.25 -1.54 -1.31
N ALA A 27 -4.13 -2.49 -0.96
CA ALA A 27 -3.75 -3.62 -0.12
C ALA A 27 -2.47 -4.31 -0.63
N HIS A 28 -1.41 -4.25 0.19
CA HIS A 28 -0.17 -4.95 -0.10
C HIS A 28 -0.39 -6.45 0.08
N GLN A 29 -0.26 -7.22 -0.99
CA GLN A 29 -0.24 -8.68 -0.87
C GLN A 29 1.17 -9.14 -0.49
N HIS A 30 1.35 -9.44 0.79
CA HIS A 30 2.56 -10.06 1.29
C HIS A 30 2.48 -11.58 1.10
N GLY A 31 3.55 -12.18 0.59
CA GLY A 31 3.77 -13.63 0.65
C GLY A 31 2.83 -14.50 -0.18
N HIS A 32 2.38 -14.04 -1.34
CA HIS A 32 1.60 -14.86 -2.27
C HIS A 32 2.45 -15.95 -2.93
N ALA A 33 1.89 -17.16 -3.07
CA ALA A 33 2.50 -18.28 -3.76
C ALA A 33 1.45 -19.08 -4.52
N SER A 34 1.87 -19.78 -5.58
CA SER A 34 1.05 -20.75 -6.30
C SER A 34 1.72 -22.13 -6.28
N MET A 35 0.90 -23.17 -6.23
CA MET A 35 1.36 -24.56 -6.27
C MET A 35 0.58 -25.32 -7.35
N ASN A 36 1.32 -25.99 -8.23
CA ASN A 36 0.76 -26.90 -9.22
C ASN A 36 1.05 -28.34 -8.79
N ILE A 37 0.04 -29.19 -8.90
CA ILE A 37 0.15 -30.63 -8.60
C ILE A 37 -0.39 -31.38 -9.81
N ALA A 38 0.42 -32.30 -10.34
CA ALA A 38 0.04 -33.20 -11.42
C ALA A 38 0.33 -34.65 -11.02
N ILE A 39 -0.59 -35.56 -11.33
CA ILE A 39 -0.47 -37.00 -11.07
C ILE A 39 -0.66 -37.73 -12.39
N SER A 40 0.28 -38.62 -12.74
CA SER A 40 0.22 -39.44 -13.94
C SER A 40 0.68 -40.87 -13.62
N GLY A 41 -0.27 -41.80 -13.54
CA GLY A 41 0.03 -43.17 -13.12
C GLY A 41 0.54 -43.21 -11.67
N ASP A 42 1.78 -43.65 -11.49
CA ASP A 42 2.52 -43.68 -10.23
C ASP A 42 3.45 -42.48 -10.03
N GLU A 43 3.45 -41.52 -10.97
CA GLU A 43 4.26 -40.31 -10.88
C GLU A 43 3.48 -39.13 -10.28
N LEU A 44 4.10 -38.46 -9.31
CA LEU A 44 3.62 -37.22 -8.70
C LEU A 44 4.61 -36.09 -9.00
N GLN A 45 4.13 -35.03 -9.62
CA GLN A 45 4.88 -33.80 -9.84
C GLN A 45 4.29 -32.66 -9.03
N VAL A 46 5.17 -31.91 -8.37
CA VAL A 46 4.82 -30.73 -7.57
C VAL A 46 5.72 -29.58 -7.98
N GLU A 47 5.09 -28.46 -8.33
CA GLU A 47 5.77 -27.20 -8.62
C GLU A 47 5.27 -26.13 -7.65
N LEU A 48 6.20 -25.42 -7.00
CA LEU A 48 5.90 -24.33 -6.08
C LEU A 48 6.56 -23.04 -6.61
N LEU A 49 5.73 -22.07 -6.99
CA LEU A 49 6.16 -20.72 -7.30
C LEU A 49 5.89 -19.83 -6.10
N THR A 50 6.95 -19.49 -5.37
CA THR A 50 6.87 -18.70 -4.14
C THR A 50 8.05 -17.73 -4.04
N PRO A 51 7.87 -16.52 -3.47
CA PRO A 51 8.99 -15.69 -3.02
C PRO A 51 9.89 -16.46 -2.05
N ALA A 52 11.20 -16.23 -2.11
CA ALA A 52 12.18 -16.90 -1.24
C ALA A 52 11.93 -16.63 0.25
N PHE A 53 11.46 -15.43 0.61
CA PHE A 53 11.19 -15.07 2.00
C PHE A 53 10.03 -15.86 2.62
N ASN A 54 9.14 -16.48 1.83
CA ASN A 54 8.11 -17.38 2.35
C ASN A 54 8.72 -18.66 2.94
N LEU A 55 9.94 -19.03 2.52
CA LEU A 55 10.64 -20.22 2.97
C LEU A 55 11.78 -19.90 3.94
N LEU A 56 12.51 -18.82 3.66
CA LEU A 56 13.73 -18.46 4.40
C LEU A 56 13.51 -17.33 5.41
N GLY A 57 12.38 -16.62 5.33
CA GLY A 57 12.14 -15.39 6.08
C GLY A 57 12.80 -14.17 5.43
N PHE A 58 12.59 -12.99 6.03
CA PHE A 58 13.24 -11.76 5.61
C PHE A 58 14.64 -11.66 6.21
N GLU A 59 15.58 -11.11 5.44
CA GLU A 59 16.95 -10.83 5.92
C GLU A 59 16.94 -9.86 7.10
N HIS A 60 16.01 -8.90 7.08
CA HIS A 60 15.85 -7.90 8.13
C HIS A 60 14.57 -8.11 8.91
N LYS A 61 14.65 -7.88 10.22
CA LYS A 61 13.46 -7.87 11.07
C LYS A 61 12.54 -6.72 10.64
N PRO A 62 11.22 -6.92 10.67
CA PRO A 62 10.28 -5.84 10.40
C PRO A 62 10.52 -4.70 11.40
N SER A 63 10.65 -3.47 10.89
CA SER A 63 10.61 -2.24 11.69
C SER A 63 9.36 -1.45 11.29
N THR A 64 8.58 -0.98 12.26
CA THR A 64 7.49 -0.05 12.00
C THR A 64 8.08 1.28 11.52
N GLN A 65 7.64 1.76 10.35
CA GLN A 65 7.70 3.18 9.99
C GLN A 65 6.46 3.89 10.50
#